data_AF-R3U832-F1
#
_entry.id   AF-R3U832-F1
#
_cell.length_a   1.000
_cell.length_b   1.000
_cell.length_c   1.000
_cell.angle_alpha   90.00
_cell.angle_beta   90.00
_cell.angle_gamma   90.00
#
_symmetry.space_group_name_H-M   'P 1'
#
loop_
_entity.id
_entity.type
_entity.pdbx_description
1 polymer ?
#
loop_
_entity_poly.entity_id
_entity_poly.type
_entity_poly.pdbx_seq_one_letter_code
_entity_poly.pdbx_strand_id
1 'polypeptide(L)'
;MLTIMEIAVHDWKTLSIDELIKKYDFSLESLYEIALKQGLHKYSTQNERRRMTDVEKSFIENNQNLSVTQVSNILHKSYNGTLMQIKTLGYYNMIGK
;
A
#
# COMPACT_ATOMS: atom_id res chain seq x y z
N MET A 1 -23.95 -2.12 -14.84
CA MET A 1 -23.32 -2.74 -13.66
C MET A 1 -21.82 -2.66 -13.90
N LEU A 2 -21.10 -1.78 -13.20
CA LEU A 2 -19.63 -1.79 -13.24
C LEU A 2 -19.21 -2.95 -12.33
N THR A 3 -18.63 -4.00 -12.89
CA THR A 3 -17.99 -5.04 -12.11
C THR A 3 -16.86 -4.36 -11.35
N ILE A 4 -17.04 -4.16 -10.03
CA ILE A 4 -15.95 -3.68 -9.18
C ILE A 4 -14.87 -4.75 -9.30
N MET A 5 -13.73 -4.41 -9.90
CA MET A 5 -12.62 -5.35 -10.00
C MET A 5 -12.08 -5.55 -8.58
N GLU A 6 -12.37 -6.72 -8.01
CA GLU A 6 -11.99 -7.07 -6.64
C GLU A 6 -10.63 -7.75 -6.61
N ILE A 7 -9.78 -7.35 -5.67
CA ILE A 7 -8.50 -8.01 -5.44
C ILE A 7 -8.76 -9.11 -4.41
N ALA A 8 -8.52 -10.36 -4.77
CA ALA A 8 -8.68 -11.45 -3.83
C ALA A 8 -7.73 -11.28 -2.63
N VAL A 9 -8.24 -11.40 -1.40
CA VAL A 9 -7.42 -11.27 -0.17
C VAL A 9 -6.26 -12.25 -0.15
N HIS A 10 -6.44 -13.44 -0.72
CA HIS A 10 -5.35 -14.41 -0.86
C HIS A 10 -4.21 -13.83 -1.69
N ASP A 11 -4.51 -13.35 -2.90
CA ASP A 11 -3.53 -12.76 -3.80
C ASP A 11 -2.84 -11.54 -3.17
N TRP A 12 -3.62 -10.66 -2.51
CA TRP A 12 -3.08 -9.50 -1.82
C TRP A 12 -2.00 -9.87 -0.78
N LYS A 13 -2.20 -10.98 -0.07
CA LYS A 13 -1.26 -11.46 0.95
C LYS A 13 -0.08 -12.22 0.36
N THR A 14 -0.25 -12.84 -0.81
CA THR A 14 0.71 -13.84 -1.34
C THR A 14 1.43 -13.43 -2.62
N LEU A 15 1.02 -12.36 -3.28
CA LEU A 15 1.65 -11.87 -4.51
C LEU A 15 2.43 -10.58 -4.26
N SER A 16 3.45 -10.37 -5.07
CA SER A 16 4.13 -9.08 -5.16
C SER A 16 3.27 -8.04 -5.89
N ILE A 17 3.60 -6.76 -5.73
CA ILE A 17 2.95 -5.64 -6.40
C ILE A 17 3.01 -5.79 -7.93
N ASP A 18 4.14 -6.23 -8.48
CA ASP A 18 4.29 -6.43 -9.93
C ASP A 18 3.41 -7.58 -10.44
N GLU A 19 3.28 -8.66 -9.65
CA GLU A 19 2.37 -9.77 -9.97
C GLU A 19 0.90 -9.35 -9.88
N LEU A 20 0.54 -8.53 -8.88
CA LEU A 20 -0.81 -7.97 -8.74
C LEU A 20 -1.17 -7.06 -9.91
N ILE A 21 -0.27 -6.14 -10.27
CA ILE A 21 -0.41 -5.24 -11.42
C ILE A 21 -0.67 -6.05 -12.70
N LYS A 22 0.14 -7.09 -12.94
CA LYS A 22 0.01 -7.92 -14.14
C LYS A 22 -1.25 -8.79 -14.12
N LYS A 23 -1.61 -9.35 -12.97
CA LYS A 23 -2.76 -10.27 -12.84
C LYS A 23 -4.09 -9.54 -13.00
N TYR A 24 -4.20 -8.35 -12.43
CA TYR A 24 -5.44 -7.56 -12.42
C TYR A 24 -5.47 -6.45 -13.49
N ASP A 25 -4.39 -6.30 -14.26
CA ASP A 25 -4.22 -5.28 -15.30
C ASP A 25 -4.44 -3.86 -14.75
N PHE A 26 -3.80 -3.55 -13.61
CA PHE A 26 -3.91 -2.27 -12.93
C PHE A 26 -2.64 -1.43 -13.06
N SER A 27 -2.79 -0.11 -13.07
CA SER A 27 -1.68 0.77 -12.73
C SER A 27 -1.33 0.63 -11.23
N LEU A 28 -0.11 1.01 -10.84
CA LEU A 28 0.31 1.01 -9.43
C LEU A 28 -0.60 1.89 -8.56
N GLU A 29 -0.99 3.07 -9.07
CA GLU A 29 -1.88 3.99 -8.38
C GLU A 29 -3.28 3.38 -8.20
N SER A 30 -3.85 2.81 -9.26
CA SER A 30 -5.14 2.13 -9.21
C SER A 30 -5.14 0.95 -8.24
N LEU A 31 -4.06 0.17 -8.21
CA LEU A 31 -3.92 -0.95 -7.28
C LEU A 31 -4.06 -0.48 -5.82
N TYR A 32 -3.35 0.58 -5.43
CA TYR A 32 -3.41 1.11 -4.07
C TYR A 32 -4.75 1.74 -3.71
N GLU A 33 -5.37 2.48 -4.63
CA GLU A 33 -6.70 3.02 -4.40
C GLU A 33 -7.75 1.92 -4.19
N ILE A 34 -7.73 0.90 -5.04
CA ILE A 34 -8.66 -0.23 -4.97
C ILE A 34 -8.44 -1.01 -3.68
N ALA A 35 -7.18 -1.31 -3.34
CA ALA A 35 -6.82 -2.01 -2.11
C ALA A 35 -7.25 -1.22 -0.86
N LEU A 36 -7.09 0.10 -0.87
CA LEU A 36 -7.54 0.96 0.22
C LEU A 36 -9.07 0.96 0.36
N LYS A 37 -9.80 1.13 -0.76
CA LYS A 37 -11.28 1.10 -0.79
C LYS A 37 -11.84 -0.23 -0.29
N GLN A 38 -11.17 -1.35 -0.59
CA GLN A 38 -11.54 -2.69 -0.12
C GLN A 38 -11.11 -2.99 1.32
N GLY A 39 -10.36 -2.09 1.96
CA GLY A 39 -9.90 -2.29 3.33
C GLY A 39 -8.75 -3.30 3.47
N LEU A 40 -7.99 -3.54 2.39
CA LEU A 40 -6.91 -4.54 2.38
C LEU A 40 -5.70 -4.16 3.23
N HIS A 41 -5.58 -2.88 3.61
CA HIS A 41 -4.58 -2.37 4.57
C HIS A 41 -4.63 -3.08 5.94
N LYS A 42 -5.70 -3.81 6.24
CA LYS A 42 -5.88 -4.60 7.47
C LYS A 42 -5.11 -5.93 7.45
N TYR A 43 -4.69 -6.39 6.27
CA TYR A 43 -3.99 -7.67 6.12
C TYR A 43 -2.49 -7.43 5.99
N SER A 44 -1.71 -8.20 6.75
CA SER A 44 -0.26 -8.26 6.58
C SER A 44 0.09 -8.83 5.21
N THR A 45 1.05 -8.20 4.54
CA THR A 45 1.50 -8.55 3.20
C THR A 45 2.97 -8.99 3.22
N GLN A 46 3.46 -9.43 2.07
CA GLN A 46 4.88 -9.71 1.91
C GLN A 46 5.66 -8.39 1.95
N ASN A 47 6.86 -8.44 2.54
CA ASN A 47 7.77 -7.30 2.50
C ASN A 47 8.62 -7.38 1.24
N GLU A 48 8.40 -6.45 0.32
CA GLU A 48 9.22 -6.30 -0.87
C GLU A 48 10.40 -5.38 -0.62
N ARG A 49 11.59 -5.86 -0.96
CA ARG A 49 12.83 -5.08 -0.89
C ARG A 49 13.02 -4.27 -2.17
N ARG A 50 12.21 -3.23 -2.35
CA ARG A 50 12.35 -2.27 -3.46
C ARG A 50 12.31 -0.82 -2.99
N ARG A 51 12.95 0.06 -3.77
CA ARG A 51 12.94 1.51 -3.52
C ARG A 51 11.50 2.03 -3.60
N MET A 52 11.22 3.08 -2.82
CA MET A 52 9.93 3.74 -2.88
C MET A 52 9.86 4.63 -4.12
N THR A 53 8.77 4.49 -4.87
CA THR A 53 8.45 5.30 -6.05
C THR A 53 7.76 6.59 -5.65
N ASP A 54 7.65 7.55 -6.58
CA ASP A 54 6.95 8.81 -6.31
C ASP A 54 5.42 8.61 -6.17
N VAL A 55 4.84 7.59 -6.81
CA VAL A 55 3.45 7.17 -6.59
C VAL A 55 3.23 6.76 -5.14
N GLU A 56 4.14 5.98 -4.57
CA GLU A 56 4.04 5.53 -3.17
C GLU A 56 4.24 6.69 -2.18
N LYS A 57 5.13 7.64 -2.47
CA LYS A 57 5.28 8.86 -1.65
C LYS A 57 4.01 9.70 -1.68
N SER A 58 3.43 9.88 -2.87
CA SER A 58 2.16 10.59 -3.06
C SER A 58 1.02 9.89 -2.33
N PHE A 59 1.00 8.55 -2.35
CA PHE A 59 0.03 7.77 -1.57
C PHE A 59 0.15 8.07 -0.07
N ILE A 60 1.36 8.12 0.49
CA ILE A 60 1.56 8.47 1.91
C ILE A 60 1.04 9.89 2.20
N GLU A 61 1.41 10.86 1.38
CA GLU A 61 1.00 12.27 1.53
C GLU A 61 -0.52 12.43 1.55
N ASN A 62 -1.22 11.72 0.66
CA ASN A 62 -2.67 11.78 0.53
C ASN A 62 -3.45 10.96 1.59
N ASN A 63 -2.77 10.07 2.34
CA ASN A 63 -3.41 9.14 3.26
C ASN A 63 -2.84 9.20 4.70
N GLN A 64 -2.55 10.40 5.19
CA GLN A 64 -2.02 10.63 6.56
C GLN A 64 -2.99 10.24 7.69
N ASN A 65 -4.23 9.90 7.36
CA ASN A 65 -5.20 9.33 8.30
C ASN A 65 -4.87 7.87 8.66
N LEU A 66 -4.10 7.15 7.83
CA LEU A 66 -3.70 5.76 8.08
C LEU A 66 -2.54 5.67 9.07
N SER A 67 -2.45 4.54 9.79
CA SER A 67 -1.28 4.21 10.62
C SER A 67 -0.12 3.71 9.76
N VAL A 68 1.10 3.75 10.33
CA VAL A 68 2.31 3.25 9.67
C VAL A 68 2.16 1.79 9.22
N THR A 69 1.51 0.95 10.03
CA THR A 69 1.24 -0.46 9.70
C THR A 69 0.29 -0.61 8.53
N GLN A 70 -0.76 0.21 8.47
CA GLN A 70 -1.72 0.18 7.37
C GLN A 70 -1.07 0.61 6.06
N VAL A 71 -0.25 1.67 6.10
CA VAL A 71 0.54 2.10 4.95
C VAL A 71 1.53 1.02 4.53
N SER A 72 2.25 0.41 5.48
CA SER A 72 3.24 -0.61 5.15
C SER A 72 2.60 -1.81 4.46
N ASN A 73 1.41 -2.19 4.90
CA ASN A 73 0.61 -3.24 4.26
C ASN A 73 0.17 -2.84 2.84
N ILE A 74 -0.32 -1.61 2.61
CA ILE A 74 -0.67 -1.15 1.25
C ILE A 74 0.53 -1.15 0.32
N LEU A 75 1.68 -0.68 0.80
CA LEU A 75 2.87 -0.54 -0.03
C LEU A 75 3.65 -1.85 -0.21
N HIS A 76 3.23 -2.94 0.45
CA HIS A 76 3.99 -4.19 0.53
C HIS A 76 5.44 -3.95 1.01
N LYS A 77 5.61 -3.08 2.01
CA LYS A 77 6.94 -2.72 2.56
C LYS A 77 7.01 -3.05 4.03
N SER A 78 8.23 -3.17 4.53
CA SER A 78 8.44 -3.34 5.97
C SER A 78 7.94 -2.12 6.74
N TYR A 79 7.44 -2.36 7.95
CA TYR A 79 7.05 -1.31 8.88
C TYR A 79 8.19 -0.29 9.07
N ASN A 80 9.42 -0.75 9.33
CA ASN A 80 10.57 0.12 9.56
C ASN A 80 10.93 0.96 8.32
N GLY A 81 10.89 0.37 7.13
CA GLY A 81 11.15 1.11 5.88
C GLY A 81 10.10 2.20 5.66
N THR A 82 8.84 1.87 5.92
CA THR A 82 7.70 2.80 5.83
C THR A 82 7.81 3.92 6.87
N LEU A 83 8.11 3.59 8.12
CA LEU A 83 8.31 4.54 9.21
C LEU A 83 9.42 5.54 8.89
N MET A 84 10.56 5.05 8.39
CA MET A 84 11.67 5.92 8.02
C MET A 84 11.29 6.88 6.91
N GLN A 85 10.57 6.41 5.89
CA GLN A 85 10.10 7.28 4.82
C GLN A 85 9.11 8.34 5.32
N ILE A 86 8.14 7.95 6.17
CA ILE A 86 7.18 8.88 6.79
C ILE A 86 7.93 9.98 7.56
N LYS A 87 8.97 9.62 8.33
CA LYS A 87 9.83 10.60 9.03
C LYS A 87 10.56 11.51 8.04
N THR A 88 11.12 10.97 6.96
CA THR A 88 11.81 11.75 5.93
C THR A 88 10.87 12.75 5.23
N LEU A 89 9.60 12.38 5.04
CA LEU A 89 8.58 13.25 4.46
C LEU A 89 7.99 14.26 5.47
N GLY A 90 8.31 14.14 6.76
CA GLY A 90 7.83 15.05 7.81
C GLY A 90 6.43 14.74 8.35
N TYR A 91 5.83 13.59 8.01
CA TYR A 91 4.46 13.22 8.43
C TYR A 91 4.43 12.53 9.80
N TYR A 92 4.98 13.20 10.82
CA TYR A 92 5.08 12.67 12.19
C TYR A 92 3.73 12.41 12.86
N ASN A 93 2.66 13.07 12.40
CA ASN A 93 1.28 12.86 12.83
C ASN A 93 0.77 11.42 12.59
N MET A 94 1.42 10.64 11.71
CA MET A 94 1.09 9.24 11.46
C MET A 94 1.70 8.28 12.49
N ILE A 95 2.67 8.74 13.28
CA ILE A 95 3.41 7.92 14.24
C ILE A 95 2.61 7.85 15.55
N GLY A 96 2.22 6.63 15.96
CA GLY A 96 1.46 6.40 17.20
C GLY A 96 -0.06 6.33 17.01
N LYS A 97 -0.56 6.40 15.78
CA LYS A 97 -1.90 5.94 15.40
C LYS A 97 -1.93 4.42 15.29
#